data_AF-A0A5J9SQ29-F1
#
_entry.id   AF-A0A5J9SQ29-F1
#
_cell.length_a   1.000
_cell.length_b   1.000
_cell.length_c   1.000
_cell.angle_alpha   90.00
_cell.angle_beta   90.00
_cell.angle_gamma   90.00
#
_symmetry.space_group_name_H-M   'P 1'
#
loop_
_entity.id
_entity.type
_entity.pdbx_description
1 polymer ?
#
loop_
_entity_poly.entity_id
_entity_poly.type
_entity_poly.pdbx_seq_one_letter_code
_entity_poly.pdbx_strand_id
1 'polypeptide(L)'
;MAASGSSPTRPPPAKRQNKPSTTTVHSLGEDLLLAIFLQLPSLATLVRAALTCRPWRHAVASSPAFRRRFRALHPPPFLGLFFQVPGAEQTPNTPAFPHLHPCPPPRP
;
A
#
# COMPACT_ATOMS: atom_id res chain seq x y z
N MET A 1 -18.86 19.27 73.71
CA MET A 1 -17.99 20.20 72.95
C MET A 1 -16.56 19.77 73.27
N ALA A 2 -15.69 19.32 72.37
CA ALA A 2 -15.33 19.89 71.08
C ALA A 2 -14.86 18.80 70.10
N ALA A 3 -15.02 19.10 68.81
CA ALA A 3 -14.67 18.27 67.67
C ALA A 3 -13.16 18.27 67.40
N SER A 4 -12.57 17.09 67.19
CA SER A 4 -11.22 16.95 66.66
C SER A 4 -11.31 16.68 65.17
N GLY A 5 -11.03 17.70 64.37
CA GLY A 5 -11.07 17.64 62.91
C GLY A 5 -9.79 17.01 62.35
N SER A 6 -9.89 15.79 61.83
CA SER A 6 -8.85 15.18 61.01
C SER A 6 -8.95 15.72 59.57
N SER A 7 -7.94 16.48 59.16
CA SER A 7 -7.76 16.92 57.77
C SER A 7 -7.31 15.73 56.92
N PRO A 8 -8.00 15.36 55.82
CA PRO A 8 -7.50 14.34 54.92
C PRO A 8 -6.51 15.00 53.94
N THR A 9 -5.23 14.67 54.09
CA THR A 9 -4.19 14.99 53.11
C THR A 9 -4.53 14.31 51.78
N ARG A 10 -5.11 15.08 50.86
CA ARG A 10 -5.39 14.66 49.48
C ARG A 10 -4.05 14.51 48.73
N PRO A 11 -3.76 13.36 48.10
CA PRO A 11 -2.55 13.22 47.30
C PRO A 11 -2.60 14.17 46.09
N PRO A 12 -1.43 14.64 45.60
CA PRO A 12 -1.37 15.57 44.48
C PRO A 12 -2.03 14.96 43.23
N PRO A 13 -2.69 15.77 42.39
CA PRO A 13 -3.31 15.27 41.17
C PRO A 13 -2.22 14.67 40.29
N ALA A 14 -2.30 13.36 40.06
CA ALA A 14 -1.48 12.68 39.07
C ALA A 14 -1.62 13.45 37.76
N LYS A 15 -0.50 13.97 37.23
CA LYS A 15 -0.45 14.51 35.87
C LYS A 15 -0.95 13.41 34.95
N ARG A 16 -2.21 13.49 34.53
CA ARG A 16 -2.73 12.72 33.40
C ARG A 16 -1.93 13.19 32.20
N GLN A 17 -0.84 12.46 31.93
CA GLN A 17 -0.09 12.58 30.70
C GLN A 17 -1.07 12.20 29.59
N ASN A 18 -1.78 13.19 29.05
CA ASN A 18 -2.52 13.03 27.81
C ASN A 18 -1.45 12.90 26.72
N LYS A 19 -0.88 11.69 26.61
CA LYS A 19 -0.09 11.33 25.43
C LYS A 19 -1.04 11.59 24.26
N PRO A 20 -0.71 12.49 23.32
CA PRO A 20 -1.53 12.63 22.15
C PRO A 20 -1.69 11.22 21.58
N SER A 21 -2.94 10.77 21.43
CA SER A 21 -3.24 9.58 20.65
C SER A 21 -2.81 9.90 19.23
N THR A 22 -1.53 9.74 18.96
CA THR A 22 -0.98 9.78 17.61
C THR A 22 -1.56 8.57 16.94
N THR A 23 -2.69 8.75 16.25
CA THR A 23 -3.25 7.76 15.33
C THR A 23 -2.21 7.53 14.27
N THR A 24 -1.30 6.61 14.58
CA THR A 24 -0.21 6.24 13.71
C THR A 24 -0.86 5.44 12.58
N VAL A 25 -0.33 5.50 11.37
CA VAL A 25 -0.93 4.81 10.22
C VAL A 25 -1.01 3.26 10.45
N HIS A 26 -0.33 2.75 11.49
CA HIS A 26 -0.48 1.40 12.05
C HIS A 26 -1.79 1.12 12.79
N SER A 27 -2.52 2.14 13.25
CA SER A 27 -3.83 2.03 13.91
C SER A 27 -4.98 1.91 12.92
N LEU A 28 -4.73 2.09 11.61
CA LEU A 28 -5.72 1.83 10.58
C LEU A 28 -5.97 0.32 10.50
N GLY A 29 -7.23 -0.10 10.56
CA GLY A 29 -7.61 -1.49 10.36
C GLY A 29 -7.14 -2.01 9.00
N GLU A 30 -6.91 -3.32 8.90
CA GLU A 30 -6.37 -3.95 7.68
C GLU A 30 -7.26 -3.66 6.46
N ASP A 31 -8.59 -3.66 6.62
CA ASP A 31 -9.53 -3.37 5.52
C ASP A 31 -9.35 -1.96 4.95
N LEU A 32 -9.17 -0.96 5.83
CA LEU A 32 -8.98 0.43 5.41
C LEU A 32 -7.61 0.62 4.74
N LEU A 33 -6.58 -0.03 5.27
CA LEU A 33 -5.25 -0.04 4.65
C LEU A 33 -5.29 -0.66 3.24
N LEU A 34 -5.98 -1.78 3.08
CA LEU A 34 -6.16 -2.43 1.79
C LEU A 34 -6.96 -1.56 0.81
N ALA A 35 -7.98 -0.84 1.29
CA ALA A 35 -8.72 0.12 0.46
C ALA A 35 -7.82 1.24 -0.07
N ILE A 36 -6.97 1.83 0.79
CA ILE A 36 -5.99 2.86 0.38
C ILE A 36 -5.02 2.29 -0.65
N PHE A 37 -4.51 1.09 -0.41
CA PHE A 37 -3.58 0.43 -1.33
C PHE A 37 -4.22 0.06 -2.67
N LEU A 38 -5.55 -0.12 -2.73
CA LEU A 38 -6.26 -0.40 -3.98
C LEU A 38 -6.27 0.83 -4.91
N GLN A 39 -6.18 2.04 -4.35
CA GLN A 39 -6.13 3.29 -5.08
C GLN A 39 -4.76 3.55 -5.75
N LEU A 40 -3.73 2.76 -5.44
CA LEU A 40 -2.40 2.92 -6.03
C LEU A 40 -2.39 2.49 -7.50
N PRO A 41 -1.89 3.31 -8.44
CA PRO A 41 -2.02 3.08 -9.88
C PRO A 41 -1.07 2.02 -10.45
N SER A 42 -0.13 1.51 -9.66
CA SER A 42 0.84 0.52 -10.13
C SER A 42 1.27 -0.47 -9.06
N LEU A 43 1.58 -1.70 -9.50
CA LEU A 43 2.10 -2.74 -8.62
C LEU A 43 3.42 -2.32 -7.95
N ALA A 44 4.28 -1.60 -8.66
CA ALA A 44 5.55 -1.12 -8.13
C ALA A 44 5.34 -0.11 -6.97
N THR A 45 4.35 0.78 -7.08
CA THR A 45 3.98 1.69 -5.98
C THR A 45 3.36 0.95 -4.81
N LEU A 46 2.51 -0.06 -5.06
CA LEU A 46 1.95 -0.92 -4.02
C LEU A 46 3.04 -1.64 -3.23
N VAL A 47 4.00 -2.26 -3.92
CA VAL A 47 5.10 -2.99 -3.27
C VAL A 47 5.95 -2.04 -2.44
N ARG A 48 6.31 -0.87 -2.97
CA ARG A 48 7.08 0.14 -2.21
C ARG A 48 6.33 0.60 -0.97
N ALA A 49 5.04 0.90 -1.08
CA ALA A 49 4.22 1.32 0.06
C ALA A 49 4.09 0.20 1.12
N ALA A 50 3.82 -1.04 0.70
CA ALA A 50 3.68 -2.17 1.61
C ALA A 50 4.99 -2.53 2.33
N LEU A 51 6.16 -2.30 1.71
CA LEU A 51 7.47 -2.57 2.31
C LEU A 51 7.90 -1.53 3.35
N THR A 52 7.22 -0.39 3.47
CA THR A 52 7.54 0.62 4.50
C THR A 52 7.39 0.08 5.91
N CYS A 53 6.51 -0.91 6.12
CA CYS A 53 6.42 -1.60 7.40
C CYS A 53 5.96 -3.05 7.29
N ARG A 54 6.41 -3.88 8.24
CA ARG A 54 6.11 -5.32 8.28
C ARG A 54 4.61 -5.62 8.39
N PRO A 55 3.81 -4.92 9.22
CA PRO A 55 2.37 -5.17 9.32
C PRO A 55 1.63 -4.93 8.00
N TRP A 56 2.00 -3.90 7.23
CA TRP A 56 1.34 -3.61 5.95
C TRP A 56 1.68 -4.63 4.89
N ARG A 57 2.97 -5.03 4.83
CA ARG A 57 3.39 -6.15 3.98
C ARG A 57 2.58 -7.41 4.31
N HIS A 58 2.40 -7.70 5.59
CA HIS A 58 1.63 -8.85 6.03
C HIS A 58 0.16 -8.75 5.59
N ALA A 59 -0.52 -7.63 5.88
CA ALA A 59 -1.91 -7.43 5.47
C ALA A 59 -2.13 -7.62 3.95
N VAL A 60 -1.23 -7.07 3.13
CA VAL A 60 -1.29 -7.22 1.66
C VAL A 60 -1.00 -8.65 1.21
N ALA A 61 0.00 -9.32 1.80
CA ALA A 61 0.38 -10.68 1.43
C ALA A 61 -0.68 -11.71 1.84
N SER A 62 -1.25 -11.54 3.03
CA SER A 62 -2.25 -12.41 3.65
C SER A 62 -3.65 -12.26 3.04
N SER A 63 -3.88 -11.26 2.17
CA SER A 63 -5.13 -11.08 1.44
C SER A 63 -5.02 -11.45 -0.05
N PRO A 64 -5.42 -12.68 -0.45
CA PRO A 64 -5.48 -13.07 -1.86
C PRO A 64 -6.55 -12.29 -2.64
N ALA A 65 -7.67 -11.96 -1.99
CA ALA A 65 -8.78 -11.24 -2.61
C ALA A 65 -8.36 -9.82 -3.01
N PHE A 66 -7.61 -9.13 -2.15
CA PHE A 66 -7.03 -7.82 -2.45
C PHE A 66 -6.10 -7.90 -3.68
N ARG A 67 -5.16 -8.84 -3.71
CA ARG A 67 -4.21 -8.99 -4.82
C ARG A 67 -4.90 -9.28 -6.16
N ARG A 68 -5.98 -10.07 -6.15
CA ARG A 68 -6.79 -10.33 -7.36
C ARG A 68 -7.48 -9.04 -7.85
N ARG A 69 -8.14 -8.31 -6.95
CA ARG A 69 -8.80 -7.04 -7.29
C ARG A 69 -7.80 -6.00 -7.80
N PHE A 70 -6.65 -5.89 -7.14
CA PHE A 70 -5.58 -4.98 -7.56
C PHE A 70 -5.10 -5.31 -8.98
N ARG A 71 -4.84 -6.58 -9.30
CA ARG A 71 -4.43 -6.98 -10.66
C ARG A 71 -5.53 -6.82 -11.72
N ALA A 72 -6.80 -6.95 -11.33
CA ALA A 72 -7.92 -6.71 -12.21
C ALA A 72 -8.10 -5.22 -12.55
N LEU A 73 -7.86 -4.34 -11.56
CA LEU A 73 -7.93 -2.89 -11.72
C LEU A 73 -6.67 -2.30 -12.38
N HIS A 74 -5.52 -2.93 -12.14
CA HIS A 74 -4.22 -2.52 -12.67
C HIS A 74 -3.65 -3.67 -13.51
N PRO A 75 -4.12 -3.83 -14.77
CA PRO A 75 -3.53 -4.80 -15.69
C PRO A 75 -2.03 -4.53 -15.76
N PRO A 76 -1.18 -5.56 -15.56
CA PRO A 76 0.24 -5.35 -15.78
C PRO A 76 0.41 -4.85 -17.22
N PRO A 77 1.13 -3.74 -17.45
CA PRO A 77 1.52 -3.39 -18.81
C PRO A 77 2.24 -4.62 -19.34
N PHE A 78 1.66 -5.22 -20.39
CA PHE A 78 2.02 -6.54 -20.91
C PHE A 78 3.53 -6.77 -20.79
N LEU A 79 3.95 -7.60 -19.83
CA LEU A 79 5.28 -8.19 -19.91
C LEU A 79 5.23 -9.03 -21.18
N GLY A 80 5.91 -8.54 -22.23
CA GLY A 80 5.87 -9.14 -23.56
C GLY A 80 5.91 -10.66 -23.47
N LEU A 81 4.88 -11.31 -23.98
CA LEU A 81 4.83 -12.76 -24.11
C LEU A 81 5.89 -13.13 -25.16
N PHE A 82 7.06 -13.58 -24.72
CA PHE A 82 8.08 -14.16 -25.59
C PHE A 82 7.62 -15.56 -26.04
N PHE A 83 6.72 -15.62 -27.02
CA PHE A 83 6.46 -16.87 -27.73
C PHE A 83 7.58 -17.05 -28.75
N GLN A 84 8.46 -18.04 -28.52
CA GLN A 84 9.28 -18.59 -29.59
C GLN A 84 8.34 -19.38 -30.49
N VAL A 85 7.82 -18.76 -31.56
CA VAL A 85 7.10 -19.47 -32.62
C VAL A 85 8.14 -20.33 -33.35
N PRO A 86 8.05 -21.67 -33.30
CA PRO A 86 8.92 -22.50 -34.12
C PRO A 86 8.36 -22.48 -35.54
N GLY A 87 8.90 -21.58 -36.37
CA GLY A 87 8.58 -21.54 -37.80
C GLY A 87 8.15 -20.16 -38.30
N ALA A 88 9.08 -19.22 -38.31
CA ALA A 88 9.11 -18.18 -39.33
C ALA A 88 10.56 -17.72 -39.46
N GLU A 89 11.14 -17.97 -40.64
CA GLU A 89 12.45 -17.52 -41.11
C GLU A 89 12.94 -16.26 -40.38
N GLN A 90 13.96 -16.47 -39.54
CA GLN A 90 14.64 -15.43 -38.79
C GLN A 90 15.39 -14.55 -39.80
N THR A 91 14.76 -13.47 -40.25
CA THR A 91 15.52 -12.38 -40.88
C THR A 91 16.45 -11.81 -39.80
N PRO A 92 17.78 -11.75 -40.03
CA PRO A 92 18.75 -11.60 -38.96
C PRO A 92 18.70 -10.25 -38.20
N ASN A 93 17.85 -9.31 -38.62
CA ASN A 93 17.91 -7.92 -38.17
C ASN A 93 16.59 -7.38 -37.59
N THR A 94 15.55 -8.21 -37.44
CA THR A 94 14.26 -7.73 -36.90
C THR A 94 14.16 -8.07 -35.41
N PRO A 95 14.23 -7.08 -34.49
CA PRO A 95 14.03 -7.36 -33.07
C PRO A 95 12.60 -7.85 -32.85
N ALA A 96 12.45 -8.96 -32.12
CA ALA A 96 11.17 -9.59 -31.77
C ALA A 96 10.33 -8.79 -30.74
N PHE A 97 10.53 -7.47 -30.68
CA PHE A 97 9.79 -6.57 -29.81
C PHE A 97 8.86 -5.71 -30.67
N PRO A 98 7.55 -5.62 -30.34
CA PRO A 98 6.70 -4.64 -30.98
C PRO A 98 7.19 -3.24 -30.58
N HIS A 99 7.50 -2.40 -31.57
CA HIS A 99 7.82 -1.00 -31.34
C HIS A 99 6.59 -0.31 -30.74
N LEU A 100 6.62 -0.04 -29.43
CA LEU A 100 5.63 0.79 -28.77
C LEU A 100 5.84 2.23 -29.25
N HIS A 101 4.96 2.69 -30.13
CA HIS A 101 4.98 4.08 -30.59
C HIS A 101 4.50 5.00 -29.46
N PRO A 102 5.29 6.01 -29.07
CA PRO A 102 4.81 7.08 -28.20
C PRO A 102 3.60 7.77 -28.83
N CYS A 103 2.56 8.03 -28.03
CA CYS A 103 1.36 8.74 -28.46
C CYS A 103 1.74 10.09 -29.10
N PRO A 104 1.30 10.41 -30.34
CA PRO A 104 1.61 11.68 -30.96
C PRO A 104 0.95 12.83 -30.18
N PRO A 105 1.63 13.98 -30.02
CA PRO A 105 1.06 15.12 -29.30
C PRO A 105 -0.22 15.62 -30.00
N PRO A 106 -1.21 16.14 -29.24
CA PRO A 106 -2.40 16.72 -29.81
C PRO A 106 -2.02 17.93 -30.69
N ARG A 107 -2.55 17.96 -31.91
CA ARG A 107 -2.35 19.06 -32.85
C ARG A 107 -3.09 20.32 -32.36
N PRO A 108 -2.51 21.52 -32.57
CA PRO A 108 -3.13 22.79 -32.19
C PRO A 108 -4.39 23.10 -33.02
#